data_AF-A0A6B3ICI7-F1
#
_entry.id   AF-A0A6B3ICI7-F1
#
_cell.length_a   1.000
_cell.length_b   1.000
_cell.length_c   1.000
_cell.angle_alpha   90.00
_cell.angle_beta   90.00
_cell.angle_gamma   90.00
#
_symmetry.space_group_name_H-M   'P 1'
#
loop_
_entity.id
_entity.type
_entity.pdbx_description
1 polymer ?
#
loop_
_entity_poly.entity_id
_entity_poly.type
_entity_poly.pdbx_seq_one_letter_code
_entity_poly.pdbx_strand_id
1 'polypeptide(L)'
;MSKTYAGARLRRLREERGLSQAELARMLAISPSYLNQMEHDSRPLTVPVLLRLTEAFGVDPGFFSERDTTRVLADLREALADEVGAARVSAAELSELASRL
;
A
#
# COMPACT_ATOMS: atom_id res chain seq x y z
N MET A 1 -16.69 8.29 -5.68
CA MET A 1 -15.42 8.18 -4.91
C MET A 1 -14.43 7.38 -5.73
N SER A 2 -13.18 7.81 -5.82
CA SER A 2 -12.11 7.06 -6.48
C SER A 2 -11.83 5.77 -5.72
N LYS A 3 -11.46 4.70 -6.44
CA LYS A 3 -11.05 3.44 -5.84
C LYS A 3 -9.65 3.62 -5.26
N THR A 4 -9.44 3.22 -4.01
CA THR A 4 -8.12 3.26 -3.37
C THR A 4 -7.50 1.87 -3.44
N TYR A 5 -6.36 1.75 -4.10
CA TYR A 5 -5.55 0.53 -4.15
C TYR A 5 -4.29 0.78 -3.33
N ALA A 6 -4.14 0.02 -2.25
CA ALA A 6 -3.11 0.23 -1.23
C ALA A 6 -2.68 -1.10 -0.61
N GLY A 7 -2.71 -2.18 -1.40
CA GLY A 7 -2.50 -3.54 -0.93
C GLY A 7 -1.12 -3.76 -0.31
N ALA A 8 -0.08 -3.25 -0.96
CA ALA A 8 1.29 -3.32 -0.43
C ALA A 8 1.41 -2.66 0.96
N ARG A 9 0.80 -1.49 1.14
CA ARG A 9 0.84 -0.76 2.41
C ARG A 9 0.02 -1.41 3.51
N LEU A 10 -1.15 -1.98 3.15
CA LEU A 10 -1.95 -2.79 4.06
C LEU A 10 -1.17 -4.03 4.55
N ARG A 11 -0.52 -4.73 3.61
CA ARG A 11 0.34 -5.88 3.92
C ARG A 11 1.50 -5.49 4.81
N ARG A 12 2.17 -4.38 4.52
CA ARG A 12 3.29 -3.86 5.33
C ARG A 12 2.85 -3.52 6.75
N LEU A 13 1.74 -2.78 6.91
CA LEU A 13 1.17 -2.47 8.22
C LEU A 13 0.88 -3.77 9.01
N ARG A 14 0.33 -4.78 8.34
CA ARG A 14 0.07 -6.09 8.95
C ARG A 14 1.35 -6.76 9.44
N GLU A 15 2.36 -6.82 8.57
CA GLU A 15 3.65 -7.47 8.84
C GLU A 15 4.44 -6.75 9.95
N GLU A 16 4.45 -5.41 9.96
CA GLU A 16 5.09 -4.59 11.01
C GLU A 16 4.45 -4.80 12.39
N ARG A 17 3.16 -5.19 12.42
CA ARG A 17 2.45 -5.54 13.67
C ARG A 17 2.56 -7.04 14.02
N GLY A 18 3.31 -7.82 13.24
CA GLY A 18 3.50 -9.25 13.47
C GLY A 18 2.24 -10.10 13.28
N LEU A 19 1.27 -9.62 12.50
CA LEU A 19 -0.03 -10.28 12.32
C LEU A 19 -0.04 -11.19 11.08
N SER A 20 -0.64 -12.36 11.21
CA SER A 20 -1.08 -13.17 10.06
C SER A 20 -2.29 -12.51 9.37
N GLN A 21 -2.53 -12.85 8.10
CA GLN A 21 -3.74 -12.41 7.39
C GLN A 21 -5.02 -12.82 8.13
N ALA A 22 -5.05 -14.02 8.72
CA ALA A 22 -6.21 -14.49 9.46
C ALA A 22 -6.48 -13.66 10.72
N GLU A 23 -5.44 -13.20 11.43
CA GLU A 23 -5.58 -12.34 12.60
C GLU A 23 -6.09 -10.95 12.23
N LEU A 24 -5.48 -10.32 11.22
CA LEU A 24 -5.94 -9.02 10.74
C LEU A 24 -7.38 -9.08 10.22
N ALA A 25 -7.73 -10.12 9.45
CA ALA A 25 -9.08 -10.28 8.92
C ALA A 25 -10.12 -10.41 10.04
N ARG A 26 -9.80 -11.15 11.12
CA ARG A 26 -10.66 -11.23 12.31
C ARG A 26 -10.81 -9.87 13.00
N MET A 27 -9.70 -9.15 13.20
CA MET A 27 -9.71 -7.82 13.81
C MET A 27 -10.56 -6.82 13.00
N LEU A 28 -10.49 -6.91 11.67
CA LEU A 28 -11.27 -6.08 10.76
C LEU A 28 -12.66 -6.64 10.48
N ALA A 29 -13.08 -7.74 11.13
CA ALA A 29 -14.35 -8.43 10.91
C ALA A 29 -14.70 -8.65 9.42
N ILE A 30 -13.75 -9.22 8.67
CA ILE A 30 -13.85 -9.63 7.26
C ILE A 30 -13.28 -11.05 7.07
N SER A 31 -13.48 -11.63 5.89
CA SER A 31 -12.87 -12.93 5.59
C SER A 31 -11.37 -12.79 5.27
N PRO A 32 -10.53 -13.80 5.59
CA PRO A 32 -9.12 -13.81 5.20
C PRO A 32 -8.91 -13.70 3.68
N SER A 33 -9.79 -14.32 2.89
CA SER A 33 -9.74 -14.21 1.42
C SER A 33 -9.99 -12.78 0.94
N TYR A 34 -10.92 -12.06 1.58
CA TYR A 34 -11.19 -10.66 1.24
C TYR A 34 -10.02 -9.74 1.62
N LEU A 35 -9.40 -9.95 2.78
CA LEU A 35 -8.16 -9.26 3.14
C LEU A 35 -7.05 -9.56 2.12
N ASN A 36 -6.85 -10.83 1.76
CA ASN A 36 -5.84 -11.23 0.78
C ASN A 36 -6.05 -10.56 -0.57
N GLN A 37 -7.30 -10.43 -1.04
CA GLN A 37 -7.62 -9.72 -2.27
C GLN A 37 -7.29 -8.23 -2.20
N MET A 38 -7.46 -7.59 -1.03
CA MET A 38 -7.07 -6.19 -0.84
C MET A 38 -5.55 -6.03 -0.78
N GLU A 39 -4.84 -6.92 -0.09
CA GLU A 39 -3.36 -6.89 -0.02
C GLU A 39 -2.67 -7.08 -1.38
N HIS A 40 -3.36 -7.67 -2.35
CA HIS A 40 -2.88 -7.88 -3.72
C HIS A 40 -3.58 -6.97 -4.75
N ASP A 41 -4.25 -5.91 -4.31
CA ASP A 41 -4.93 -4.92 -5.17
C ASP A 41 -5.96 -5.51 -6.16
N SER A 42 -6.42 -6.74 -5.91
CA SER A 42 -7.54 -7.36 -6.65
C SER A 42 -8.89 -6.76 -6.24
N ARG A 43 -8.94 -6.20 -5.03
CA ARG A 43 -10.07 -5.42 -4.51
C ARG A 43 -9.53 -4.10 -3.98
N PRO A 44 -10.21 -2.97 -4.25
CA PRO A 44 -9.84 -1.72 -3.61
C PRO A 44 -10.12 -1.77 -2.11
N LEU A 45 -9.36 -1.00 -1.35
CA LEU A 45 -9.62 -0.77 0.06
C LEU A 45 -10.94 0.01 0.19
N THR A 46 -11.90 -0.58 0.90
CA THR A 46 -13.21 0.04 1.09
C THR A 46 -13.21 0.99 2.28
N VAL A 47 -14.08 2.00 2.26
CA VAL A 47 -14.21 2.96 3.37
C VAL A 47 -14.46 2.26 4.72
N PRO A 48 -15.35 1.26 4.85
CA PRO A 48 -15.54 0.57 6.14
C PRO A 48 -14.28 -0.13 6.65
N VAL A 49 -13.48 -0.73 5.76
CA VAL A 49 -12.21 -1.37 6.14
C VAL A 49 -11.17 -0.33 6.53
N LEU A 50 -11.09 0.78 5.79
CA LEU A 50 -10.21 1.90 6.11
C LEU A 50 -10.49 2.46 7.52
N LEU A 51 -11.76 2.68 7.87
CA LEU A 51 -12.13 3.18 9.21
C LEU A 51 -11.73 2.19 10.32
N ARG A 52 -11.91 0.88 10.10
CA ARG A 52 -11.49 -0.15 11.05
C ARG A 52 -9.97 -0.21 11.20
N LEU A 53 -9.22 0.00 10.11
CA LEU A 53 -7.76 0.09 10.15
C LEU A 53 -7.29 1.32 10.94
N THR A 54 -7.90 2.48 10.70
CA THR A 54 -7.54 3.71 11.40
C THR A 54 -7.83 3.59 12.90
N GLU A 55 -8.96 2.97 13.27
CA GLU A 55 -9.34 2.70 14.65
C GLU A 55 -8.42 1.68 15.33
N ALA A 56 -8.14 0.54 14.68
CA ALA A 56 -7.33 -0.53 15.25
C ALA A 56 -5.84 -0.17 15.39
N PHE A 57 -5.30 0.63 14.46
CA PHE A 57 -3.86 0.88 14.37
C PHE A 57 -3.44 2.32 14.67
N GLY A 58 -4.39 3.24 14.85
CA GLY A 58 -4.12 4.66 15.12
C GLY A 58 -3.49 5.40 13.94
N VAL A 59 -3.66 4.90 12.72
CA VAL A 59 -3.11 5.51 11.50
C VAL A 59 -4.09 6.51 10.91
N ASP A 60 -3.57 7.59 10.30
CA ASP A 60 -4.40 8.56 9.56
C ASP A 60 -4.95 7.94 8.26
N PRO A 61 -6.18 8.27 7.81
CA PRO A 61 -6.71 7.76 6.54
C PRO A 61 -5.82 8.06 5.32
N GLY A 62 -5.09 9.18 5.35
CA GLY A 62 -4.12 9.59 4.35
C GLY A 62 -2.92 8.64 4.22
N PHE A 63 -2.65 7.83 5.24
CA PHE A 63 -1.65 6.75 5.18
C PHE A 63 -1.87 5.83 3.98
N PHE A 64 -3.14 5.56 3.60
CA PHE A 64 -3.45 4.69 2.45
C PHE A 64 -3.61 5.45 1.12
N SER A 65 -3.23 6.73 1.05
CA SER A 65 -3.40 7.56 -0.14
C SER A 65 -2.24 7.46 -1.14
N GLU A 66 -2.52 7.78 -2.41
CA GLU A 66 -1.54 7.87 -3.51
C GLU A 66 -0.51 9.00 -3.32
N ARG A 67 -0.76 9.96 -2.43
CA ARG A 67 0.15 11.10 -2.22
C ARG A 67 1.52 10.65 -1.71
N ASP A 68 1.58 9.58 -0.92
CA ASP A 68 2.84 8.97 -0.53
C ASP A 68 3.59 8.37 -1.72
N THR A 69 2.88 7.76 -2.68
CA THR A 69 3.51 7.20 -3.89
C THR A 69 4.20 8.26 -4.72
N THR A 70 3.65 9.47 -4.80
CA THR A 70 4.31 10.58 -5.51
C THR A 70 5.60 11.00 -4.82
N ARG A 71 5.61 11.04 -3.48
CA ARG A 71 6.81 11.36 -2.70
C ARG A 71 7.87 10.26 -2.84
N VAL A 72 7.48 8.99 -2.66
CA VAL A 72 8.39 7.84 -2.83
C VAL A 72 8.95 7.78 -4.24
N LEU A 73 8.15 8.09 -5.27
CA LEU A 73 8.62 8.17 -6.64
C LEU A 73 9.66 9.28 -6.83
N ALA A 74 9.46 10.45 -6.20
CA ALA A 74 10.44 11.54 -6.25
C ALA A 74 11.77 11.10 -5.61
N ASP A 75 11.70 10.51 -4.40
CA ASP A 75 12.86 10.01 -3.67
C ASP A 75 13.61 8.91 -4.46
N LEU A 76 12.89 7.98 -5.11
CA LEU A 76 13.47 6.94 -5.96
C LEU A 76 14.15 7.50 -7.22
N ARG A 77 13.53 8.50 -7.88
CA ARG A 77 14.12 9.15 -9.07
C ARG A 77 15.39 9.91 -8.71
N GLU A 78 15.44 10.53 -7.54
CA GLU A 78 16.63 11.20 -7.04
C GLU A 78 17.74 10.18 -6.73
N ALA A 79 17.43 9.13 -5.98
CA ALA A 79 18.41 8.12 -5.59
C ALA A 79 18.96 7.29 -6.77
N LEU A 80 18.19 7.14 -7.84
CA LEU A 80 18.54 6.35 -9.03
C LEU A 80 18.77 7.21 -10.29
N ALA A 81 19.05 8.50 -10.13
CA ALA A 81 19.18 9.44 -11.24
C ALA A 81 20.19 8.98 -12.31
N ASP A 82 21.35 8.45 -11.88
CA ASP A 82 22.40 7.97 -12.79
C ASP A 82 21.96 6.73 -13.59
N GLU A 83 21.23 5.81 -12.97
CA GLU A 83 20.73 4.59 -13.62
C GLU A 83 19.61 4.89 -14.62
N VAL A 84 18.78 5.89 -14.32
CA VAL A 84 17.77 6.41 -15.25
C VAL A 84 18.45 7.14 -16.42
N GLY A 85 19.47 7.94 -16.15
CA GLY A 85 20.26 8.63 -17.18
C GLY A 85 21.01 7.66 -18.10
N ALA A 86 21.49 6.54 -17.56
CA ALA A 86 22.10 5.43 -18.30
C ALA A 86 21.08 4.48 -18.96
N ALA A 87 19.78 4.77 -18.86
CA ALA A 87 18.68 3.96 -19.38
C ALA A 87 18.67 2.48 -18.90
N ARG A 88 19.25 2.21 -17.72
CA ARG A 88 19.20 0.87 -17.08
C ARG A 88 17.91 0.64 -16.30
N VAL A 89 17.25 1.72 -15.88
CA VAL A 89 15.93 1.71 -15.21
C VAL A 89 15.05 2.76 -15.86
N SER A 90 13.81 2.40 -16.18
CA SER A 90 12.82 3.31 -16.76
C SER A 90 12.00 4.04 -15.70
N ALA A 91 11.46 5.21 -16.07
CA ALA A 91 10.54 5.95 -15.22
C ALA A 91 9.25 5.18 -14.90
N ALA A 92 8.83 4.28 -15.80
CA ALA A 92 7.67 3.42 -15.59
C ALA A 92 7.94 2.36 -14.52
N GLU A 93 9.10 1.72 -14.55
CA GLU A 93 9.52 0.74 -13.53
C GLU A 93 9.66 1.40 -12.15
N LEU A 94 10.18 2.63 -12.08
CA LEU A 94 10.22 3.38 -10.81
C LEU A 94 8.82 3.71 -10.29
N SER A 95 7.90 4.09 -11.19
CA SER A 95 6.52 4.39 -10.81
C SER A 95 5.78 3.14 -10.33
N GLU A 96 6.03 1.98 -10.95
CA GLU A 96 5.48 0.71 -10.52
C GLU A 96 6.09 0.25 -9.19
N LEU A 97 7.39 0.44 -8.99
CA LEU A 97 8.02 0.14 -7.70
C LEU A 97 7.47 1.03 -6.60
N ALA A 98 7.37 2.34 -6.84
CA ALA A 98 6.84 3.31 -5.88
C ALA A 98 5.39 3.02 -5.46
N SER A 99 4.55 2.49 -6.36
CA SER A 99 3.17 2.11 -6.03
C SER A 99 3.09 0.82 -5.19
N ARG A 100 4.18 0.05 -5.12
CA ARG A 100 4.29 -1.23 -4.41
C ARG A 100 5.07 -1.13 -3.08
N LEU A 101 5.57 0.06 -2.71
CA LEU A 101 6.29 0.33 -1.45
C LEU A 101 5.41 1.04 -0.40
#